data_AF-A0A413VPJ8-F1
#
_entry.id   AF-A0A413VPJ8-F1
#
_cell.length_a   1.000
_cell.length_b   1.000
_cell.length_c   1.000
_cell.angle_alpha   90.00
_cell.angle_beta   90.00
_cell.angle_gamma   90.00
#
_symmetry.space_group_name_H-M   'P 1'
#
loop_
_entity.id
_entity.type
_entity.pdbx_description
1 polymer ?
#
loop_
_entity_poly.entity_id
_entity_poly.type
_entity_poly.pdbx_seq_one_letter_code
_entity_poly.pdbx_strand_id
1 'polypeptide(L)'
;MRKSNYDKTPSTRIEGKIWIGWSEILNKLKKTGVTGDFRKVFVVECYQGVNKQELLSYFKELSPTLLIDTENLFKSPEDIERMTAPYMTEDSLFGYTSHFSYKNFLDTEKVAACREQITHTNGLIVLCGHGAAEVYPHPDLLMYIDMARWEIQQRFRRKEVNGLGVRDKEVAPSLHYKRGYFIDWIVCDNLKKRLLNKVDYWLDTHISDLPKMIEGETWKAGLKKTASSPFRVVPFFDPAPWGGQWMKEVCDLDKTQANFGWCFDCVPEENSLYLNISGTLFEMPSNNLIFYQPREVLGEPVEARFGENFPIRFDFLDTMGGGNLSLQVHPTTQYIRDTFGMAYTQDESYYLLDAQKGATVFLGIKTGIDPEEMIAALHESQKTGKKFDTEKYVNQWPAKKHDHFLIPAGTIHCSGAGAMVLEISATPSIFTFKLWDWGRLGLDGRPRPINIRHGANVIQWERQTDYTRRYLVNHVEKIAEGEGWYEERTGLHENEFIETRRHWFTGKVLHHTGNSVNVLNVIEGDELIVESPDGAFEPFTVHYAETFIIPASINQYTISPGAASKEKRCGTIKAYVRFKQ
;
A
#
# COMPACT_ATOMS: atom_id res chain seq x y z
N MET A 1 -22.20 23.25 0.36
CA MET A 1 -21.09 22.38 0.80
C MET A 1 -21.58 20.95 0.63
N ARG A 2 -20.82 20.09 -0.06
CA ARG A 2 -21.19 18.68 -0.27
C ARG A 2 -21.23 17.97 1.10
N LYS A 3 -22.28 17.20 1.40
CA LYS A 3 -22.27 16.31 2.56
C LYS A 3 -21.40 15.10 2.21
N SER A 4 -20.31 14.88 2.94
CA SER A 4 -19.46 13.71 2.70
C SER A 4 -20.24 12.42 2.94
N ASN A 5 -20.02 11.46 2.05
CA ASN A 5 -20.51 10.09 2.10
C ASN A 5 -19.36 9.09 1.85
N TYR A 6 -18.11 9.56 1.98
CA TYR A 6 -16.92 8.75 1.77
C TYR A 6 -16.82 7.66 2.84
N ASP A 7 -16.81 6.39 2.43
CA ASP A 7 -16.67 5.24 3.33
C ASP A 7 -15.20 5.04 3.72
N LYS A 8 -14.92 5.22 5.01
CA LYS A 8 -13.59 5.04 5.62
C LYS A 8 -13.35 3.61 6.12
N THR A 9 -14.39 2.77 6.14
CA THR A 9 -14.35 1.40 6.64
C THR A 9 -15.02 0.42 5.67
N PRO A 10 -14.66 0.44 4.38
CA PRO A 10 -15.24 -0.48 3.42
C PRO A 10 -14.93 -1.91 3.85
N SER A 11 -15.93 -2.80 3.71
CA SER A 11 -15.81 -4.17 4.19
C SER A 11 -16.59 -5.16 3.33
N THR A 12 -16.04 -6.36 3.21
CA THR A 12 -16.77 -7.48 2.59
C THR A 12 -17.60 -8.18 3.66
N ARG A 13 -18.93 -8.19 3.49
CA ARG A 13 -19.84 -8.89 4.41
C ARG A 13 -19.80 -10.39 4.17
N ILE A 14 -19.59 -11.17 5.22
CA ILE A 14 -19.63 -12.62 5.18
C ILE A 14 -20.29 -13.21 6.42
N GLU A 15 -20.72 -14.46 6.30
CA GLU A 15 -21.10 -15.28 7.44
C GLU A 15 -19.86 -15.99 8.00
N GLY A 16 -19.86 -16.26 9.30
CA GLY A 16 -18.77 -16.93 9.96
C GLY A 16 -18.82 -16.80 11.47
N LYS A 17 -17.87 -17.45 12.14
CA LYS A 17 -17.68 -17.32 13.59
C LYS A 17 -16.54 -16.36 13.88
N ILE A 18 -16.76 -15.49 14.86
CA ILE A 18 -15.78 -14.55 15.37
C ILE A 18 -15.80 -14.62 16.90
N TRP A 19 -14.62 -14.65 17.52
CA TRP A 19 -14.44 -14.54 18.96
C TRP A 19 -13.81 -13.18 19.26
N ILE A 20 -14.38 -12.44 20.21
CA ILE A 20 -14.01 -11.05 20.50
C ILE A 20 -13.40 -10.98 21.90
N GLY A 21 -12.19 -10.44 21.97
CA GLY A 21 -11.42 -10.29 23.20
C GLY A 21 -10.76 -11.59 23.68
N TRP A 22 -9.74 -11.43 24.52
CA TRP A 22 -8.94 -12.54 25.03
C TRP A 22 -9.76 -13.61 25.76
N SER A 23 -10.80 -13.22 26.50
CA SER A 23 -11.62 -14.17 27.26
C SER A 23 -12.29 -15.22 26.37
N GLU A 24 -12.94 -14.80 25.28
CA GLU A 24 -13.61 -15.72 24.35
C GLU A 24 -12.62 -16.60 23.59
N ILE A 25 -11.51 -16.00 23.15
CA ILE A 25 -10.44 -16.67 22.41
C ILE A 25 -9.79 -17.74 23.28
N LEU A 26 -9.37 -17.41 24.50
CA LEU A 26 -8.75 -18.36 25.41
C LEU A 26 -9.72 -19.49 25.80
N ASN A 27 -11.01 -19.19 26.01
CA ASN A 27 -12.02 -20.22 26.27
C ASN A 27 -12.17 -21.17 25.07
N LYS A 28 -12.20 -20.64 23.85
CA LYS A 28 -12.23 -21.46 22.63
C LYS A 28 -10.97 -22.32 22.51
N LEU A 29 -9.77 -21.76 22.72
CA LEU A 29 -8.52 -22.50 22.65
C LEU A 29 -8.41 -23.58 23.73
N LYS A 30 -8.87 -23.32 24.96
CA LYS A 30 -8.95 -24.31 26.05
C LYS A 30 -9.87 -25.49 25.70
N LYS A 31 -10.97 -25.25 24.96
CA LYS A 31 -11.86 -26.33 24.48
C LYS A 31 -11.23 -27.15 23.36
N THR A 32 -10.38 -26.53 22.54
CA THR A 32 -9.64 -27.20 21.47
C THR A 32 -8.44 -27.99 22.02
N GLY A 33 -7.79 -27.47 23.06
CA GLY A 33 -6.76 -28.16 23.84
C GLY A 33 -7.39 -29.20 24.74
N VAL A 34 -7.50 -30.45 24.28
CA VAL A 34 -8.07 -31.52 25.09
C VAL A 34 -7.18 -31.82 26.30
N THR A 35 -7.84 -31.90 27.45
CA THR A 35 -7.42 -32.47 28.73
C THR A 35 -6.87 -33.90 28.57
N GLY A 36 -5.61 -34.15 28.95
CA GLY A 36 -5.02 -35.50 29.01
C GLY A 36 -3.48 -35.49 28.91
N ASP A 37 -2.87 -36.67 28.97
CA ASP A 37 -1.40 -36.85 28.99
C ASP A 37 -0.73 -36.80 27.59
N PHE A 38 -1.49 -36.56 26.51
CA PHE A 38 -0.95 -36.53 25.15
C PHE A 38 -0.38 -35.16 24.79
N ARG A 39 0.74 -35.15 24.06
CA ARG A 39 1.35 -33.91 23.55
C ARG A 39 0.45 -33.22 22.54
N LYS A 40 0.27 -31.92 22.69
CA LYS A 40 -0.37 -31.03 21.72
C LYS A 40 0.49 -29.80 21.48
N VAL A 41 0.83 -29.51 20.22
CA VAL A 41 1.67 -28.37 19.85
C VAL A 41 0.86 -27.32 19.12
N PHE A 42 0.66 -26.17 19.76
CA PHE A 42 0.08 -24.98 19.15
C PHE A 42 1.20 -24.08 18.66
N VAL A 43 1.14 -23.68 17.40
CA VAL A 43 2.06 -22.71 16.81
C VAL A 43 1.29 -21.41 16.55
N VAL A 44 1.80 -20.31 17.09
CA VAL A 44 1.30 -18.96 16.87
C VAL A 44 2.36 -18.19 16.10
N GLU A 45 2.18 -18.16 14.77
CA GLU A 45 3.07 -17.43 13.87
C GLU A 45 2.72 -15.95 13.87
N CYS A 46 3.73 -15.12 14.13
CA CYS A 46 3.57 -13.67 14.19
C CYS A 46 4.28 -13.00 13.01
N TYR A 47 3.55 -12.19 12.25
CA TYR A 47 4.14 -11.28 11.27
C TYR A 47 4.90 -10.14 12.00
N GLN A 48 5.82 -9.47 11.29
CA GLN A 48 6.53 -8.30 11.84
C GLN A 48 5.53 -7.20 12.27
N GLY A 49 5.80 -6.53 13.40
CA GLY A 49 4.90 -5.52 13.98
C GLY A 49 3.90 -6.03 15.02
N VAL A 50 3.72 -7.35 15.14
CA VAL A 50 2.89 -7.95 16.19
C VAL A 50 3.50 -7.71 17.59
N ASN A 51 2.67 -7.29 18.55
CA ASN A 51 3.08 -7.15 19.94
C ASN A 51 3.13 -8.52 20.62
N LYS A 52 4.25 -9.22 20.42
CA LYS A 52 4.46 -10.56 20.96
C LYS A 52 4.43 -10.61 22.50
N GLN A 53 4.80 -9.53 23.18
CA GLN A 53 4.82 -9.50 24.65
C GLN A 53 3.41 -9.59 25.23
N GLU A 54 2.46 -8.89 24.63
CA GLU A 54 1.02 -9.03 24.92
C GLU A 54 0.54 -10.47 24.66
N LEU A 55 0.89 -11.05 23.50
CA LEU A 55 0.49 -12.42 23.18
C LEU A 55 1.01 -13.43 24.21
N LEU A 56 2.28 -13.34 24.57
CA LEU A 56 2.91 -14.23 25.55
C LEU A 56 2.31 -14.09 26.95
N SER A 57 1.78 -12.92 27.35
CA SER A 57 1.09 -12.80 28.64
C SER A 57 -0.24 -13.55 28.64
N TYR A 58 -1.04 -13.41 27.59
CA TYR A 58 -2.33 -14.09 27.49
C TYR A 58 -2.22 -15.60 27.22
N PHE A 59 -1.26 -16.05 26.40
CA PHE A 59 -1.09 -17.49 26.15
C PHE A 59 -0.58 -18.27 27.37
N LYS A 60 0.00 -17.60 28.39
CA LYS A 60 0.28 -18.24 29.70
C LYS A 60 -1.00 -18.67 30.41
N GLU A 61 -2.13 -18.00 30.16
CA GLU A 61 -3.43 -18.35 30.77
C GLU A 61 -4.04 -19.64 30.19
N LEU A 62 -3.49 -20.17 29.09
CA LEU A 62 -3.78 -21.53 28.64
C LEU A 62 -3.13 -22.59 29.53
N SER A 63 -2.26 -22.18 30.47
CA SER A 63 -1.47 -23.06 31.33
C SER A 63 -0.69 -24.12 30.53
N PRO A 64 0.08 -23.73 29.49
CA PRO A 64 0.86 -24.69 28.74
C PRO A 64 1.95 -25.32 29.62
N THR A 65 2.22 -26.60 29.41
CA THR A 65 3.36 -27.31 30.00
C THR A 65 4.68 -26.70 29.55
N LEU A 66 4.73 -26.18 28.32
CA LEU A 66 5.87 -25.47 27.78
C LEU A 66 5.41 -24.31 26.89
N LEU A 67 5.86 -23.09 27.23
CA LEU A 67 5.68 -21.89 26.41
C LEU A 67 7.03 -21.46 25.85
N ILE A 68 7.14 -21.41 24.52
CA ILE A 68 8.37 -21.08 23.79
C ILE A 68 8.18 -19.76 23.08
N ASP A 69 9.02 -18.79 23.42
CA ASP A 69 9.22 -17.58 22.63
C ASP A 69 10.28 -17.86 21.56
N THR A 70 9.88 -17.80 20.29
CA THR A 70 10.77 -18.17 19.17
C THR A 70 11.89 -17.16 18.93
N GLU A 71 11.78 -15.93 19.44
CA GLU A 71 12.87 -14.95 19.36
C GLU A 71 14.12 -15.42 20.13
N ASN A 72 13.95 -16.23 21.18
CA ASN A 72 15.08 -16.83 21.89
C ASN A 72 15.85 -17.84 21.03
N LEU A 73 15.27 -18.30 19.92
CA LEU A 73 15.86 -19.24 18.97
C LEU A 73 16.59 -18.53 17.82
N PHE A 74 16.57 -17.20 17.79
CA PHE A 74 17.28 -16.44 16.77
C PHE A 74 18.78 -16.41 17.06
N LYS A 75 19.56 -16.12 16.01
CA LYS A 75 20.94 -15.65 16.13
C LYS A 75 20.98 -14.37 16.98
N SER A 76 22.18 -14.00 17.45
CA SER A 76 22.29 -12.74 18.19
C SER A 76 21.89 -11.54 17.32
N PRO A 77 21.39 -10.45 17.92
CA PRO A 77 21.10 -9.22 17.20
C PRO A 77 22.30 -8.74 16.37
N GLU A 78 23.52 -8.83 16.90
CA GLU A 78 24.75 -8.39 16.23
C GLU A 78 25.07 -9.24 14.99
N ASP A 79 24.76 -10.54 15.03
CA ASP A 79 24.94 -11.42 13.88
C ASP A 79 23.90 -11.14 12.80
N ILE A 80 22.66 -10.83 13.19
CA ILE A 80 21.58 -10.48 12.26
C ILE A 80 21.85 -9.11 11.63
N GLU A 81 22.31 -8.13 12.41
CA GLU A 81 22.74 -6.82 11.90
C GLU A 81 23.87 -6.97 10.89
N ARG A 82 24.92 -7.74 11.23
CA ARG A 82 26.04 -7.99 10.31
C ARG A 82 25.61 -8.72 9.03
N MET A 83 24.70 -9.69 9.15
CA MET A 83 24.12 -10.42 8.01
C MET A 83 23.30 -9.50 7.10
N THR A 84 22.58 -8.53 7.67
CA THR A 84 21.63 -7.67 6.94
C THR A 84 22.24 -6.34 6.47
N ALA A 85 23.37 -5.91 7.04
CA ALA A 85 24.04 -4.64 6.72
C ALA A 85 24.29 -4.41 5.21
N PRO A 86 24.72 -5.41 4.40
CA PRO A 86 24.92 -5.21 2.96
C PRO A 86 23.67 -4.79 2.20
N TYR A 87 22.48 -5.13 2.70
CA TYR A 87 21.18 -4.80 2.08
C TYR A 87 20.65 -3.45 2.56
N MET A 88 21.07 -3.00 3.74
CA MET A 88 20.70 -1.68 4.22
C MET A 88 21.45 -0.59 3.45
N THR A 89 22.75 -0.70 3.19
CA THR A 89 23.53 0.40 2.55
C THR A 89 23.57 1.71 3.36
N GLU A 90 24.49 2.60 2.99
CA GLU A 90 24.68 3.92 3.61
C GLU A 90 23.64 4.99 3.16
N ASP A 91 22.82 4.70 2.14
CA ASP A 91 21.76 5.63 1.75
C ASP A 91 20.73 5.74 2.90
N SER A 92 20.19 6.91 3.21
CA SER A 92 19.23 7.02 4.33
C SER A 92 17.86 6.37 4.07
N LEU A 93 17.50 6.14 2.81
CA LEU A 93 16.19 5.66 2.37
C LEU A 93 16.26 4.36 1.57
N PHE A 94 17.27 4.20 0.71
CA PHE A 94 17.33 3.11 -0.24
C PHE A 94 18.24 1.97 0.21
N GLY A 95 17.87 0.75 -0.15
CA GLY A 95 18.62 -0.47 0.12
C GLY A 95 18.50 -1.44 -1.07
N TYR A 96 18.84 -2.69 -0.83
CA TYR A 96 18.70 -3.78 -1.79
C TYR A 96 17.71 -4.81 -1.29
N THR A 97 16.86 -5.32 -2.16
CA THR A 97 15.95 -6.43 -1.81
C THR A 97 16.75 -7.67 -1.43
N SER A 98 16.50 -8.21 -0.24
CA SER A 98 17.15 -9.43 0.23
C SER A 98 16.43 -10.71 -0.23
N HIS A 99 17.12 -11.84 -0.12
CA HIS A 99 16.57 -13.17 -0.40
C HIS A 99 16.53 -14.05 0.86
N PHE A 100 16.42 -13.42 2.04
CA PHE A 100 16.40 -14.15 3.29
C PHE A 100 15.06 -14.86 3.54
N SER A 101 15.15 -15.88 4.39
CA SER A 101 14.02 -16.58 5.00
C SER A 101 14.26 -16.68 6.51
N TYR A 102 13.26 -17.10 7.29
CA TYR A 102 13.43 -17.29 8.74
C TYR A 102 14.58 -18.25 9.10
N LYS A 103 14.92 -19.21 8.23
CA LYS A 103 16.10 -20.09 8.41
C LYS A 103 17.41 -19.31 8.53
N ASN A 104 17.51 -18.15 7.89
CA ASN A 104 18.69 -17.29 7.98
C ASN A 104 18.77 -16.58 9.33
N PHE A 105 17.64 -16.29 9.98
CA PHE A 105 17.58 -15.60 11.28
C PHE A 105 17.69 -16.57 12.46
N LEU A 106 17.19 -17.79 12.30
CA LEU A 106 17.22 -18.84 13.32
C LEU A 106 18.64 -19.41 13.53
N ASP A 107 18.95 -19.69 14.80
CA ASP A 107 20.14 -20.42 15.22
C ASP A 107 19.85 -21.93 15.16
N THR A 108 20.65 -22.67 14.39
CA THR A 108 20.40 -24.08 14.12
C THR A 108 20.51 -24.97 15.35
N GLU A 109 21.42 -24.65 16.29
CA GLU A 109 21.61 -25.43 17.51
C GLU A 109 20.47 -25.18 18.48
N LYS A 110 20.06 -23.92 18.66
CA LYS A 110 18.92 -23.57 19.51
C LYS A 110 17.62 -24.19 18.99
N VAL A 111 17.41 -24.18 17.67
CA VAL A 111 16.23 -24.81 17.05
C VAL A 111 16.24 -26.33 17.25
N ALA A 112 17.40 -26.99 17.10
CA ALA A 112 17.51 -28.43 17.34
C ALA A 112 17.19 -28.79 18.80
N ALA A 113 17.78 -28.07 19.75
CA ALA A 113 17.52 -28.25 21.18
C ALA A 113 16.05 -27.99 21.54
N CYS A 114 15.44 -26.94 20.97
CA CYS A 114 14.02 -26.64 21.14
C CYS A 114 13.13 -27.79 20.63
N ARG A 115 13.40 -28.32 19.44
CA ARG A 115 12.67 -29.46 18.88
C ARG A 115 12.81 -30.70 19.76
N GLU A 116 14.00 -30.97 20.29
CA GLU A 116 14.22 -32.06 21.23
C GLU A 116 13.42 -31.86 22.53
N GLN A 117 13.41 -30.65 23.10
CA GLN A 117 12.61 -30.33 24.28
C GLN A 117 11.12 -30.56 24.04
N ILE A 118 10.59 -30.16 22.88
CA ILE A 118 9.20 -30.43 22.46
C ILE A 118 8.95 -31.94 22.41
N THR A 119 9.90 -32.73 21.89
CA THR A 119 9.73 -34.20 21.82
C THR A 119 9.72 -34.91 23.17
N HIS A 120 10.23 -34.28 24.23
CA HIS A 120 10.24 -34.84 25.58
C HIS A 120 9.14 -34.27 26.48
N THR A 121 8.34 -33.33 25.97
CA THR A 121 7.27 -32.67 26.74
C THR A 121 5.91 -33.25 26.37
N ASN A 122 5.12 -33.64 27.38
CA ASN A 122 3.72 -34.02 27.23
C ASN A 122 2.81 -32.86 27.63
N GLY A 123 1.52 -32.92 27.28
CA GLY A 123 0.58 -31.83 27.51
C GLY A 123 0.64 -30.73 26.44
N LEU A 124 0.15 -29.54 26.80
CA LEU A 124 0.05 -28.42 25.88
C LEU A 124 1.38 -27.69 25.75
N ILE A 125 1.86 -27.54 24.51
CA ILE A 125 3.04 -26.78 24.15
C ILE A 125 2.60 -25.63 23.25
N VAL A 126 3.01 -24.41 23.56
CA VAL A 126 2.72 -23.23 22.74
C VAL A 126 4.04 -22.63 22.26
N LEU A 127 4.24 -22.58 20.94
CA LEU A 127 5.32 -21.85 20.29
C LEU A 127 4.77 -20.54 19.75
N CYS A 128 5.29 -19.40 20.17
CA CYS A 128 4.77 -18.08 19.79
C CYS A 128 5.89 -17.15 19.35
N GLY A 129 5.70 -16.51 18.20
CA GLY A 129 6.57 -15.46 17.69
C GLY A 129 6.89 -15.60 16.21
N HIS A 130 7.88 -14.83 15.76
CA HIS A 130 8.34 -14.85 14.37
C HIS A 130 9.02 -16.19 14.05
N GLY A 131 8.68 -16.79 12.91
CA GLY A 131 9.27 -18.05 12.46
C GLY A 131 8.88 -19.28 13.28
N ALA A 132 7.86 -19.19 14.13
CA ALA A 132 7.33 -20.30 14.93
C ALA A 132 6.95 -21.51 14.05
N ALA A 133 6.31 -21.25 12.91
CA ALA A 133 5.92 -22.28 11.95
C ALA A 133 7.11 -22.82 11.12
N GLU A 134 8.23 -22.09 11.06
CA GLU A 134 9.49 -22.62 10.50
C GLU A 134 10.19 -23.54 11.51
N VAL A 135 10.11 -23.21 12.81
CA VAL A 135 10.63 -24.04 13.91
C VAL A 135 9.84 -25.34 14.01
N TYR A 136 8.50 -25.31 13.97
CA TYR A 136 7.65 -26.49 14.06
C TYR A 136 6.57 -26.51 12.95
N PRO A 137 6.86 -27.10 11.77
CA PRO A 137 6.02 -26.96 10.57
C PRO A 137 4.76 -27.83 10.54
N HIS A 138 4.61 -28.75 11.50
CA HIS A 138 3.48 -29.69 11.56
C HIS A 138 2.78 -29.63 12.94
N PRO A 139 2.22 -28.47 13.33
CA PRO A 139 1.52 -28.34 14.61
C PRO A 139 0.17 -29.05 14.60
N ASP A 140 -0.38 -29.28 15.80
CA ASP A 140 -1.77 -29.70 15.96
C ASP A 140 -2.76 -28.55 15.71
N LEU A 141 -2.29 -27.31 15.87
CA LEU A 141 -3.06 -26.09 15.62
C LEU A 141 -2.11 -24.96 15.21
N LEU A 142 -2.41 -24.30 14.10
CA LEU A 142 -1.70 -23.14 13.59
C LEU A 142 -2.58 -21.88 13.70
N MET A 143 -2.15 -20.93 14.52
CA MET A 143 -2.67 -19.56 14.52
C MET A 143 -1.72 -18.65 13.75
N TYR A 144 -2.29 -17.68 13.05
CA TYR A 144 -1.52 -16.65 12.35
C TYR A 144 -2.01 -15.25 12.72
N ILE A 145 -1.06 -14.35 12.95
CA ILE A 145 -1.31 -12.98 13.40
C ILE A 145 -0.53 -12.02 12.51
N ASP A 146 -1.23 -11.09 11.87
CA ASP A 146 -0.64 -10.04 11.05
C ASP A 146 -1.39 -8.71 11.14
N MET A 147 -0.81 -7.71 10.49
CA MET A 147 -1.38 -6.37 10.37
C MET A 147 -0.85 -5.68 9.12
N ALA A 148 -1.63 -4.74 8.61
CA ALA A 148 -1.26 -3.96 7.45
C ALA A 148 0.03 -3.16 7.71
N ARG A 149 0.83 -2.93 6.66
CA ARG A 149 2.13 -2.28 6.82
C ARG A 149 2.00 -0.83 7.29
N TRP A 150 0.90 -0.14 6.99
CA TRP A 150 0.62 1.18 7.56
C TRP A 150 0.55 1.14 9.10
N GLU A 151 -0.07 0.12 9.70
CA GLU A 151 -0.14 -0.01 11.16
C GLU A 151 1.24 -0.35 11.74
N ILE A 152 2.02 -1.20 11.06
CA ILE A 152 3.42 -1.45 11.44
C ILE A 152 4.22 -0.13 11.47
N GLN A 153 4.06 0.73 10.46
CA GLN A 153 4.70 2.03 10.43
C GLN A 153 4.30 2.92 11.61
N GLN A 154 3.02 2.89 11.99
CA GLN A 154 2.54 3.62 13.16
C GLN A 154 3.15 3.07 14.46
N ARG A 155 3.30 1.74 14.59
CA ARG A 155 4.01 1.10 15.72
C ARG A 155 5.48 1.49 15.77
N PHE A 156 6.16 1.62 14.63
CA PHE A 156 7.52 2.17 14.58
C PHE A 156 7.58 3.62 15.07
N ARG A 157 6.63 4.48 14.65
CA ARG A 157 6.54 5.87 15.12
C ARG A 157 6.28 5.95 16.62
N ARG A 158 5.49 5.02 17.17
CA ARG A 158 5.22 4.89 18.61
C ARG A 158 6.33 4.15 19.39
N LYS A 159 7.37 3.65 18.71
CA LYS A 159 8.49 2.88 19.29
C LYS A 159 8.07 1.61 20.03
N GLU A 160 7.02 0.97 19.55
CA GLU A 160 6.40 -0.20 20.19
C GLU A 160 7.06 -1.52 19.76
N VAL A 161 7.72 -1.55 18.60
CA VAL A 161 8.23 -2.77 17.96
C VAL A 161 9.62 -2.57 17.38
N ASN A 162 10.40 -3.65 17.32
CA ASN A 162 11.70 -3.69 16.64
C ASN A 162 11.54 -4.21 15.19
N GLY A 163 12.61 -4.07 14.41
CA GLY A 163 12.85 -4.88 13.23
C GLY A 163 13.10 -6.35 13.58
N LEU A 164 13.03 -7.21 12.57
CA LEU A 164 13.11 -8.65 12.77
C LEU A 164 14.48 -9.07 13.33
N GLY A 165 14.47 -9.59 14.57
CA GLY A 165 15.64 -10.15 15.25
C GLY A 165 16.69 -9.13 15.71
N VAL A 166 16.35 -7.84 15.74
CA VAL A 166 17.26 -6.75 16.13
C VAL A 166 16.65 -5.92 17.27
N ARG A 167 17.46 -5.03 17.88
CA ARG A 167 17.04 -4.20 19.03
C ARG A 167 17.10 -2.71 18.68
N ASP A 168 16.24 -2.29 17.77
CA ASP A 168 16.33 -1.01 17.08
C ASP A 168 15.10 -0.11 17.25
N LYS A 169 14.14 -0.39 18.13
CA LYS A 169 12.90 0.42 18.31
C LYS A 169 13.09 1.94 18.49
N GLU A 170 14.29 2.38 18.85
CA GLU A 170 14.63 3.79 19.04
C GLU A 170 15.14 4.49 17.77
N VAL A 171 15.38 3.76 16.68
CA VAL A 171 15.85 4.35 15.41
C VAL A 171 14.75 5.15 14.72
N ALA A 172 15.13 5.96 13.74
CA ALA A 172 14.17 6.75 12.98
C ALA A 172 13.17 5.84 12.24
N PRO A 173 11.86 6.21 12.20
CA PRO A 173 10.85 5.41 11.48
C PRO A 173 11.19 5.13 10.02
N SER A 174 11.92 6.02 9.34
CA SER A 174 12.39 5.81 7.96
C SER A 174 13.36 4.64 7.82
N LEU A 175 14.22 4.41 8.82
CA LEU A 175 15.16 3.28 8.83
C LEU A 175 14.43 1.96 9.08
N HIS A 176 13.40 1.98 9.94
CA HIS A 176 12.52 0.83 10.11
C HIS A 176 11.73 0.51 8.84
N TYR A 177 11.14 1.51 8.18
CA TYR A 177 10.44 1.31 6.90
C TYR A 177 11.37 0.70 5.86
N LYS A 178 12.58 1.26 5.73
CA LYS A 178 13.62 0.74 4.85
C LYS A 178 13.96 -0.72 5.16
N ARG A 179 14.19 -1.07 6.42
CA ARG A 179 14.45 -2.46 6.83
C ARG A 179 13.26 -3.38 6.51
N GLY A 180 12.05 -2.93 6.82
CA GLY A 180 10.81 -3.61 6.48
C GLY A 180 10.72 -3.94 4.99
N TYR A 181 10.88 -2.92 4.16
CA TYR A 181 10.75 -2.98 2.71
C TYR A 181 11.78 -3.93 2.08
N PHE A 182 13.05 -3.81 2.46
CA PHE A 182 14.14 -4.55 1.81
C PHE A 182 14.42 -5.92 2.44
N ILE A 183 13.94 -6.17 3.67
CA ILE A 183 14.32 -7.35 4.45
C ILE A 183 13.12 -7.98 5.14
N ASP A 184 12.59 -7.34 6.18
CA ASP A 184 11.76 -8.04 7.16
C ASP A 184 10.43 -8.50 6.54
N TRP A 185 9.78 -7.65 5.75
CA TRP A 185 8.51 -8.01 5.11
C TRP A 185 8.67 -9.09 4.05
N ILE A 186 9.80 -9.11 3.32
CA ILE A 186 10.11 -10.19 2.37
C ILE A 186 10.22 -11.53 3.11
N VAL A 187 10.92 -11.57 4.24
CA VAL A 187 11.07 -12.77 5.06
C VAL A 187 9.72 -13.26 5.57
N CYS A 188 8.89 -12.35 6.08
CA CYS A 188 7.59 -12.66 6.64
C CYS A 188 6.60 -13.11 5.55
N ASP A 189 6.54 -12.42 4.41
CA ASP A 189 5.66 -12.72 3.28
C ASP A 189 5.99 -14.10 2.68
N ASN A 190 7.27 -14.46 2.57
CA ASN A 190 7.71 -15.78 2.09
C ASN A 190 7.23 -16.94 2.97
N LEU A 191 7.17 -16.76 4.29
CA LEU A 191 6.56 -17.76 5.17
C LEU A 191 5.04 -17.72 5.07
N LYS A 192 4.42 -16.53 5.11
CA LYS A 192 2.97 -16.33 5.04
C LYS A 192 2.35 -17.09 3.86
N LYS A 193 2.91 -16.91 2.65
CA LYS A 193 2.44 -17.55 1.41
C LYS A 193 2.39 -19.08 1.50
N ARG A 194 3.35 -19.70 2.21
CA ARG A 194 3.39 -21.16 2.44
C ARG A 194 2.37 -21.64 3.49
N LEU A 195 1.86 -20.74 4.31
CA LEU A 195 0.98 -21.05 5.44
C LEU A 195 -0.50 -20.75 5.17
N LEU A 196 -0.85 -19.84 4.23
CA LEU A 196 -2.24 -19.36 4.03
C LEU A 196 -3.31 -20.47 4.05
N ASN A 197 -3.04 -21.60 3.39
CA ASN A 197 -3.98 -22.72 3.29
C ASN A 197 -4.06 -23.62 4.54
N LYS A 198 -3.11 -23.48 5.47
CA LYS A 198 -2.91 -24.35 6.64
C LYS A 198 -3.31 -23.70 7.96
N VAL A 199 -3.57 -22.39 7.97
CA VAL A 199 -3.92 -21.65 9.21
C VAL A 199 -5.31 -22.07 9.67
N ASP A 200 -5.41 -22.49 10.94
CA ASP A 200 -6.67 -22.87 11.58
C ASP A 200 -7.41 -21.65 12.10
N TYR A 201 -6.69 -20.67 12.65
CA TYR A 201 -7.26 -19.42 13.15
C TYR A 201 -6.42 -18.21 12.78
N TRP A 202 -7.09 -17.15 12.35
CA TRP A 202 -6.50 -15.83 12.13
C TRP A 202 -6.84 -14.91 13.29
N LEU A 203 -5.85 -14.15 13.76
CA LEU A 203 -6.01 -13.20 14.85
C LEU A 203 -5.75 -11.78 14.34
N ASP A 204 -6.75 -10.91 14.53
CA ASP A 204 -6.62 -9.46 14.37
C ASP A 204 -6.28 -8.86 15.74
N THR A 205 -5.10 -8.25 15.84
CA THR A 205 -4.60 -7.57 17.05
C THR A 205 -4.30 -6.08 16.80
N HIS A 206 -5.04 -5.43 15.89
CA HIS A 206 -4.86 -4.00 15.61
C HIS A 206 -5.21 -3.14 16.83
N ILE A 207 -6.20 -3.57 17.62
CA ILE A 207 -6.58 -2.93 18.89
C ILE A 207 -6.01 -3.75 20.05
N SER A 208 -5.14 -3.14 20.86
CA SER A 208 -4.58 -3.75 22.08
C SER A 208 -5.68 -4.23 23.01
N ASP A 209 -5.49 -5.41 23.62
CA ASP A 209 -6.39 -6.05 24.59
C ASP A 209 -7.80 -6.40 24.09
N LEU A 210 -8.13 -6.06 22.84
CA LEU A 210 -9.39 -6.40 22.17
C LEU A 210 -9.14 -7.11 20.84
N PRO A 211 -8.42 -8.25 20.85
CA PRO A 211 -8.20 -9.03 19.64
C PRO A 211 -9.52 -9.62 19.12
N LYS A 212 -9.54 -9.95 17.83
CA LYS A 212 -10.62 -10.75 17.22
C LYS A 212 -10.00 -11.98 16.59
N MET A 213 -10.66 -13.13 16.74
CA MET A 213 -10.24 -14.39 16.12
C MET A 213 -11.31 -14.91 15.18
N ILE A 214 -10.90 -15.41 14.01
CA ILE A 214 -11.81 -16.08 13.06
C ILE A 214 -11.23 -17.43 12.63
N GLU A 215 -12.10 -18.36 12.22
CA GLU A 215 -11.69 -19.64 11.64
C GLU A 215 -11.01 -19.44 10.28
N GLY A 216 -10.02 -20.27 9.95
CA GLY A 216 -9.33 -20.26 8.66
C GLY A 216 -10.30 -20.39 7.47
N GLU A 217 -11.36 -21.17 7.60
CA GLU A 217 -12.40 -21.28 6.55
C GLU A 217 -13.22 -20.00 6.39
N THR A 218 -13.51 -19.28 7.48
CA THR A 218 -14.18 -17.96 7.43
C THR A 218 -13.29 -16.95 6.69
N TRP A 219 -11.99 -16.94 7.00
CA TRP A 219 -11.00 -16.11 6.31
C TRP A 219 -10.94 -16.42 4.81
N LYS A 220 -10.84 -17.71 4.43
CA LYS A 220 -10.79 -18.14 3.01
C LYS A 220 -12.06 -17.76 2.26
N ALA A 221 -13.23 -17.96 2.87
CA ALA A 221 -14.51 -17.58 2.29
C ALA A 221 -14.62 -16.06 2.08
N GLY A 222 -14.15 -15.28 3.06
CA GLY A 222 -14.01 -13.82 2.96
C GLY A 222 -13.22 -13.39 1.74
N LEU A 223 -11.98 -13.87 1.62
CA LEU A 223 -11.11 -13.48 0.52
C LEU A 223 -11.62 -13.94 -0.85
N LYS A 224 -12.22 -15.13 -0.96
CA LYS A 224 -12.85 -15.59 -2.21
C LYS A 224 -14.00 -14.68 -2.63
N LYS A 225 -14.86 -14.29 -1.68
CA LYS A 225 -15.97 -13.37 -1.96
C LYS A 225 -15.47 -11.98 -2.38
N THR A 226 -14.43 -11.47 -1.73
CA THR A 226 -13.79 -10.20 -2.12
C THR A 226 -13.19 -10.30 -3.52
N ALA A 227 -12.53 -11.40 -3.86
CA ALA A 227 -11.93 -11.62 -5.19
C ALA A 227 -12.95 -11.81 -6.32
N SER A 228 -14.23 -12.02 -6.02
CA SER A 228 -15.31 -12.22 -7.01
C SER A 228 -16.31 -11.07 -7.07
N SER A 229 -16.03 -9.94 -6.40
CA SER A 229 -16.93 -8.78 -6.31
C SER A 229 -16.11 -7.48 -6.38
N PRO A 230 -16.70 -6.35 -6.79
CA PRO A 230 -16.09 -5.04 -6.58
C PRO A 230 -15.76 -4.84 -5.10
N PHE A 231 -14.59 -4.29 -4.80
CA PHE A 231 -14.18 -4.06 -3.42
C PHE A 231 -13.33 -2.80 -3.26
N ARG A 232 -13.16 -2.36 -2.02
CA ARG A 232 -12.24 -1.29 -1.62
C ARG A 232 -11.35 -1.80 -0.50
N VAL A 233 -10.14 -1.28 -0.45
CA VAL A 233 -9.25 -1.42 0.71
C VAL A 233 -9.53 -0.31 1.71
N VAL A 234 -9.10 -0.48 2.95
CA VAL A 234 -9.29 0.53 4.00
C VAL A 234 -8.34 1.71 3.72
N PRO A 235 -8.86 2.92 3.46
CA PRO A 235 -8.03 4.07 3.15
C PRO A 235 -7.23 4.53 4.37
N PHE A 236 -5.95 4.87 4.17
CA PHE A 236 -5.08 5.39 5.22
C PHE A 236 -4.71 6.85 4.92
N PHE A 237 -4.86 7.74 5.91
CA PHE A 237 -4.62 9.17 5.78
C PHE A 237 -3.49 9.63 6.70
N ASP A 238 -2.55 10.43 6.18
CA ASP A 238 -1.37 10.86 6.94
C ASP A 238 -1.09 12.36 6.70
N PRO A 239 -0.71 13.13 7.75
CA PRO A 239 -0.24 14.50 7.58
C PRO A 239 1.06 14.56 6.77
N ALA A 240 1.31 15.70 6.13
CA ALA A 240 2.56 15.96 5.44
C ALA A 240 3.01 17.41 5.63
N PRO A 241 4.30 17.74 5.43
CA PRO A 241 4.80 19.12 5.49
C PRO A 241 4.15 20.08 4.49
N TRP A 242 3.51 19.57 3.44
CA TRP A 242 2.78 20.32 2.43
C TRP A 242 1.26 20.19 2.56
N GLY A 243 0.78 19.37 3.50
CA GLY A 243 -0.60 18.88 3.51
C GLY A 243 -1.65 19.99 3.56
N GLY A 244 -2.78 19.70 2.93
CA GLY A 244 -3.91 20.60 2.76
C GLY A 244 -5.08 20.29 3.68
N GLN A 245 -6.24 20.76 3.25
CA GLN A 245 -7.49 20.76 4.03
C GLN A 245 -8.67 20.12 3.27
N TRP A 246 -8.50 19.77 1.99
CA TRP A 246 -9.59 19.26 1.15
C TRP A 246 -10.12 17.92 1.66
N MET A 247 -9.24 17.02 2.08
CA MET A 247 -9.64 15.70 2.59
C MET A 247 -10.48 15.79 3.87
N LYS A 248 -10.31 16.83 4.69
CA LYS A 248 -11.16 17.04 5.88
C LYS A 248 -12.62 17.27 5.52
N GLU A 249 -12.87 17.97 4.43
CA GLU A 249 -14.23 18.31 4.00
C GLU A 249 -14.84 17.19 3.15
N VAL A 250 -14.05 16.60 2.23
CA VAL A 250 -14.58 15.59 1.30
C VAL A 250 -14.60 14.18 1.87
N CYS A 251 -13.61 13.80 2.68
CA CYS A 251 -13.53 12.48 3.32
C CYS A 251 -14.01 12.48 4.79
N ASP A 252 -14.51 13.62 5.28
CA ASP A 252 -15.00 13.80 6.65
C ASP A 252 -13.94 13.39 7.71
N LEU A 253 -12.72 13.91 7.55
CA LEU A 253 -11.63 13.64 8.49
C LEU A 253 -11.66 14.62 9.68
N ASP A 254 -10.92 14.28 10.73
CA ASP A 254 -10.80 15.10 11.93
C ASP A 254 -10.31 16.52 11.60
N LYS A 255 -11.19 17.49 11.81
CA LYS A 255 -10.92 18.90 11.52
C LYS A 255 -9.89 19.51 12.47
N THR A 256 -9.68 18.92 13.65
CA THR A 256 -8.73 19.38 14.67
C THR A 256 -7.27 19.06 14.32
N GLN A 257 -7.04 18.04 13.50
CA GLN A 257 -5.71 17.73 12.99
C GLN A 257 -5.18 18.87 12.12
N ALA A 258 -3.87 19.17 12.13
CA ALA A 258 -3.35 20.35 11.42
C ALA A 258 -3.61 20.29 9.90
N ASN A 259 -3.29 19.16 9.27
CA ASN A 259 -3.51 18.91 7.85
C ASN A 259 -3.57 17.42 7.56
N PHE A 260 -3.94 17.09 6.32
CA PHE A 260 -3.67 15.80 5.70
C PHE A 260 -2.98 16.05 4.36
N GLY A 261 -1.90 15.32 4.09
CA GLY A 261 -1.22 15.39 2.80
C GLY A 261 -1.52 14.17 1.95
N TRP A 262 -1.38 12.99 2.54
CA TRP A 262 -1.50 11.72 1.84
C TRP A 262 -2.82 11.03 2.17
N CYS A 263 -3.44 10.43 1.15
CA CYS A 263 -4.31 9.28 1.32
C CYS A 263 -3.82 8.14 0.45
N PHE A 264 -3.70 6.95 1.02
CA PHE A 264 -3.49 5.71 0.29
C PHE A 264 -4.85 5.00 0.21
N ASP A 265 -5.53 5.13 -0.93
CA ASP A 265 -6.88 4.57 -1.20
C ASP A 265 -6.77 3.65 -2.41
N CYS A 266 -6.06 2.53 -2.24
CA CYS A 266 -5.65 1.50 -3.24
C CYS A 266 -4.12 1.38 -3.37
N VAL A 267 -3.48 1.01 -2.27
CA VAL A 267 -2.12 0.48 -2.18
C VAL A 267 -2.17 -0.82 -1.36
N PRO A 268 -2.57 -1.95 -1.95
CA PRO A 268 -2.78 -3.20 -1.21
C PRO A 268 -1.59 -3.65 -0.35
N GLU A 269 -0.37 -3.28 -0.75
CA GLU A 269 0.85 -3.51 0.01
C GLU A 269 0.85 -2.81 1.36
N GLU A 270 0.25 -1.63 1.44
CA GLU A 270 0.20 -0.81 2.65
C GLU A 270 -1.13 -0.97 3.39
N ASN A 271 -2.26 -1.03 2.69
CA ASN A 271 -3.62 -0.92 3.23
C ASN A 271 -4.15 -2.18 3.95
N SER A 272 -5.07 -1.97 4.89
CA SER A 272 -5.90 -3.03 5.46
C SER A 272 -7.07 -3.42 4.55
N LEU A 273 -7.64 -4.59 4.80
CA LEU A 273 -8.89 -5.10 4.24
C LEU A 273 -9.78 -5.54 5.41
N TYR A 274 -11.05 -5.11 5.40
CA TYR A 274 -12.04 -5.54 6.39
C TYR A 274 -12.95 -6.65 5.89
N LEU A 275 -13.16 -7.65 6.74
CA LEU A 275 -14.33 -8.53 6.68
C LEU A 275 -15.34 -8.09 7.74
N ASN A 276 -16.61 -7.98 7.37
CA ASN A 276 -17.70 -7.74 8.30
C ASN A 276 -18.41 -9.07 8.57
N ILE A 277 -18.20 -9.61 9.77
CA ILE A 277 -18.75 -10.89 10.23
C ILE A 277 -19.78 -10.58 11.31
N SER A 278 -21.06 -10.75 10.97
CA SER A 278 -22.18 -10.50 11.89
C SER A 278 -22.14 -9.11 12.56
N GLY A 279 -21.74 -8.08 11.82
CA GLY A 279 -21.64 -6.69 12.30
C GLY A 279 -20.29 -6.33 12.94
N THR A 280 -19.37 -7.29 13.10
CA THR A 280 -18.02 -7.05 13.65
C THR A 280 -16.99 -6.98 12.53
N LEU A 281 -16.16 -5.94 12.53
CA LEU A 281 -15.07 -5.79 11.56
C LEU A 281 -13.84 -6.58 12.03
N PHE A 282 -13.34 -7.47 11.17
CA PHE A 282 -12.07 -8.16 11.31
C PHE A 282 -11.06 -7.55 10.33
N GLU A 283 -9.95 -7.03 10.85
CA GLU A 283 -8.91 -6.35 10.08
C GLU A 283 -7.75 -7.28 9.72
N MET A 284 -7.30 -7.20 8.47
CA MET A 284 -6.09 -7.89 8.01
C MET A 284 -5.39 -7.08 6.91
N PRO A 285 -4.13 -7.37 6.57
CA PRO A 285 -3.48 -6.79 5.40
C PRO A 285 -4.23 -7.11 4.09
N SER A 286 -4.36 -6.13 3.19
CA SER A 286 -4.93 -6.38 1.85
C SER A 286 -4.07 -7.34 1.02
N ASN A 287 -2.76 -7.37 1.24
CA ASN A 287 -1.86 -8.37 0.65
C ASN A 287 -2.28 -9.81 0.87
N ASN A 288 -3.03 -10.11 1.95
CA ASN A 288 -3.56 -11.45 2.19
C ASN A 288 -4.49 -11.90 1.05
N LEU A 289 -5.30 -10.98 0.51
CA LEU A 289 -6.12 -11.23 -0.67
C LEU A 289 -5.26 -11.53 -1.90
N ILE A 290 -4.24 -10.72 -2.16
CA ILE A 290 -3.38 -10.84 -3.35
C ILE A 290 -2.59 -12.15 -3.30
N PHE A 291 -2.06 -12.54 -2.14
CA PHE A 291 -1.32 -13.79 -2.00
C PHE A 291 -2.22 -15.02 -2.06
N TYR A 292 -3.50 -14.91 -1.66
CA TYR A 292 -4.44 -16.04 -1.66
C TYR A 292 -5.19 -16.22 -2.98
N GLN A 293 -5.50 -15.13 -3.68
CA GLN A 293 -6.28 -15.09 -4.92
C GLN A 293 -5.59 -14.24 -6.01
N PRO A 294 -4.28 -14.42 -6.30
CA PRO A 294 -3.54 -13.54 -7.19
C PRO A 294 -4.15 -13.52 -8.60
N ARG A 295 -4.39 -14.69 -9.18
CA ARG A 295 -4.96 -14.82 -10.53
C ARG A 295 -6.37 -14.27 -10.66
N GLU A 296 -7.23 -14.51 -9.66
CA GLU A 296 -8.62 -14.03 -9.69
C GLU A 296 -8.70 -12.51 -9.59
N VAL A 297 -7.84 -11.90 -8.77
CA VAL A 297 -7.81 -10.45 -8.60
C VAL A 297 -7.09 -9.79 -9.77
N LEU A 298 -5.84 -10.16 -10.03
CA LEU A 298 -4.95 -9.49 -10.98
C LEU A 298 -5.25 -9.85 -12.44
N GLY A 299 -5.65 -11.10 -12.68
CA GLY A 299 -5.70 -11.70 -14.01
C GLY A 299 -4.36 -12.31 -14.42
N GLU A 300 -4.40 -13.37 -15.22
CA GLU A 300 -3.22 -14.13 -15.65
C GLU A 300 -2.11 -13.26 -16.27
N PRO A 301 -2.38 -12.31 -17.18
CA PRO A 301 -1.32 -11.49 -17.78
C PRO A 301 -0.63 -10.56 -16.79
N VAL A 302 -1.37 -10.08 -15.79
CA VAL A 302 -0.85 -9.18 -14.75
C VAL A 302 -0.02 -9.97 -13.75
N GLU A 303 -0.54 -11.10 -13.27
CA GLU A 303 0.19 -12.03 -12.40
C GLU A 303 1.47 -12.54 -13.08
N ALA A 304 1.43 -12.91 -14.35
CA ALA A 304 2.61 -13.38 -15.08
C ALA A 304 3.71 -12.29 -15.18
N ARG A 305 3.33 -11.02 -15.21
CA ARG A 305 4.25 -9.89 -15.35
C ARG A 305 4.79 -9.37 -14.02
N PHE A 306 3.96 -9.35 -12.98
CA PHE A 306 4.28 -8.71 -11.69
C PHE A 306 4.33 -9.69 -10.51
N GLY A 307 4.02 -10.96 -10.74
CA GLY A 307 3.83 -11.96 -9.70
C GLY A 307 2.65 -11.61 -8.81
N GLU A 308 2.82 -11.84 -7.51
CA GLU A 308 1.82 -11.54 -6.48
C GLU A 308 1.96 -10.12 -5.92
N ASN A 309 2.37 -9.16 -6.76
CA ASN A 309 2.41 -7.73 -6.42
C ASN A 309 1.28 -7.01 -7.15
N PHE A 310 0.61 -6.08 -6.48
CA PHE A 310 -0.45 -5.30 -7.08
C PHE A 310 0.17 -4.10 -7.79
N PRO A 311 0.10 -3.95 -9.13
CA PRO A 311 1.01 -3.05 -9.86
C PRO A 311 0.49 -1.62 -10.06
N ILE A 312 -0.74 -1.31 -9.62
CA ILE A 312 -1.40 -0.01 -9.79
C ILE A 312 -1.69 0.60 -8.43
N ARG A 313 -1.33 1.86 -8.25
CA ARG A 313 -1.58 2.65 -7.05
C ARG A 313 -2.42 3.89 -7.38
N PHE A 314 -3.36 4.20 -6.48
CA PHE A 314 -4.13 5.43 -6.47
C PHE A 314 -3.96 6.11 -5.12
N ASP A 315 -3.32 7.29 -5.13
CA ASP A 315 -3.06 8.08 -3.92
C ASP A 315 -3.62 9.49 -4.05
N PHE A 316 -3.99 10.10 -2.92
CA PHE A 316 -4.34 11.51 -2.86
C PHE A 316 -3.17 12.35 -2.37
N LEU A 317 -2.85 13.39 -3.15
CA LEU A 317 -1.92 14.45 -2.77
C LEU A 317 -2.68 15.77 -2.60
N ASP A 318 -3.06 16.07 -1.37
CA ASP A 318 -3.78 17.29 -0.99
C ASP A 318 -2.83 18.45 -0.68
N THR A 319 -2.66 19.38 -1.63
CA THR A 319 -1.93 20.63 -1.43
C THR A 319 -2.88 21.83 -1.26
N MET A 320 -4.19 21.61 -1.11
CA MET A 320 -5.18 22.69 -1.01
C MET A 320 -5.12 23.42 0.33
N GLY A 321 -4.75 24.70 0.28
CA GLY A 321 -4.45 25.47 1.50
C GLY A 321 -3.14 25.05 2.18
N GLY A 322 -2.35 24.20 1.53
CA GLY A 322 -1.02 23.76 1.94
C GLY A 322 0.09 24.40 1.09
N GLY A 323 1.14 23.64 0.82
CA GLY A 323 2.30 24.09 0.04
C GLY A 323 2.63 23.16 -1.12
N ASN A 324 3.68 23.50 -1.88
CA ASN A 324 4.16 22.66 -2.98
C ASN A 324 4.62 21.29 -2.46
N LEU A 325 4.35 20.21 -3.19
CA LEU A 325 5.06 18.93 -3.00
C LEU A 325 6.56 19.12 -3.25
N SER A 326 7.42 18.19 -2.85
CA SER A 326 8.84 18.29 -3.23
C SER A 326 9.04 18.30 -4.74
N LEU A 327 10.07 19.02 -5.22
CA LEU A 327 10.58 18.83 -6.57
C LEU A 327 11.34 17.52 -6.63
N GLN A 328 10.94 16.62 -7.52
CA GLN A 328 11.42 15.26 -7.52
C GLN A 328 11.49 14.67 -8.94
N VAL A 329 12.14 13.49 -9.03
CA VAL A 329 12.25 12.69 -10.24
C VAL A 329 12.29 11.20 -9.86
N HIS A 330 11.60 10.37 -10.64
CA HIS A 330 11.64 8.91 -10.47
C HIS A 330 12.78 8.29 -11.29
N PRO A 331 13.38 7.18 -10.82
CA PRO A 331 14.43 6.51 -11.58
C PRO A 331 13.92 5.98 -12.91
N THR A 332 14.78 5.97 -13.92
CA THR A 332 14.49 5.25 -15.17
C THR A 332 14.44 3.74 -14.91
N THR A 333 13.75 3.00 -15.77
CA THR A 333 13.70 1.52 -15.70
C THR A 333 15.08 0.88 -15.69
N GLN A 334 16.03 1.41 -16.47
CA GLN A 334 17.41 0.90 -16.47
C GLN A 334 18.09 1.20 -15.13
N TYR A 335 17.98 2.44 -14.63
CA TYR A 335 18.64 2.85 -13.39
C TYR A 335 18.14 2.09 -12.17
N ILE A 336 16.82 1.91 -12.03
CA ILE A 336 16.25 1.21 -10.88
C ILE A 336 16.65 -0.28 -10.85
N ARG A 337 16.79 -0.88 -12.03
CA ARG A 337 17.23 -2.27 -12.19
C ARG A 337 18.70 -2.41 -11.82
N ASP A 338 19.57 -1.61 -12.42
CA ASP A 338 21.02 -1.72 -12.23
C ASP A 338 21.46 -1.28 -10.83
N THR A 339 20.76 -0.31 -10.24
CA THR A 339 21.14 0.30 -8.96
C THR A 339 20.42 -0.30 -7.76
N PHE A 340 19.20 -0.83 -7.91
CA PHE A 340 18.40 -1.33 -6.77
C PHE A 340 17.82 -2.73 -6.98
N GLY A 341 18.01 -3.34 -8.15
CA GLY A 341 17.52 -4.69 -8.45
C GLY A 341 16.03 -4.78 -8.74
N MET A 342 15.34 -3.66 -8.95
CA MET A 342 13.88 -3.65 -9.20
C MET A 342 13.57 -3.95 -10.68
N ALA A 343 12.51 -4.72 -10.93
CA ALA A 343 12.13 -5.12 -12.29
C ALA A 343 11.48 -3.99 -13.11
N TYR A 344 10.79 -3.06 -12.44
CA TYR A 344 10.07 -1.93 -13.00
C TYR A 344 10.16 -0.72 -12.06
N THR A 345 9.85 0.46 -12.58
CA THR A 345 9.96 1.73 -11.86
C THR A 345 8.59 2.33 -11.55
N GLN A 346 8.58 3.40 -10.76
CA GLN A 346 7.43 4.25 -10.53
C GLN A 346 7.28 5.23 -11.71
N ASP A 347 6.55 4.81 -12.73
CA ASP A 347 5.90 5.73 -13.64
C ASP A 347 4.60 6.24 -12.98
N GLU A 348 4.28 7.52 -13.15
CA GLU A 348 3.09 8.11 -12.53
C GLU A 348 2.40 9.17 -13.39
N SER A 349 1.24 9.60 -12.94
CA SER A 349 0.52 10.73 -13.49
C SER A 349 -0.29 11.46 -12.42
N TYR A 350 -0.48 12.77 -12.62
CA TYR A 350 -1.31 13.61 -11.76
C TYR A 350 -2.63 13.90 -12.45
N TYR A 351 -3.69 13.25 -11.98
CA TYR A 351 -5.05 13.61 -12.33
C TYR A 351 -5.60 14.61 -11.32
N LEU A 352 -6.08 15.77 -11.76
CA LEU A 352 -6.55 16.81 -10.86
C LEU A 352 -8.01 16.54 -10.48
N LEU A 353 -8.22 15.89 -9.33
CA LEU A 353 -9.55 15.64 -8.79
C LEU A 353 -10.25 16.93 -8.39
N ASP A 354 -9.47 17.91 -7.90
CA ASP A 354 -9.91 19.29 -7.66
C ASP A 354 -8.73 20.26 -7.75
N ALA A 355 -9.01 21.55 -7.98
CA ALA A 355 -7.97 22.58 -8.07
C ALA A 355 -8.50 23.98 -7.75
N GLN A 356 -7.77 24.72 -6.92
CA GLN A 356 -8.03 26.13 -6.65
C GLN A 356 -7.64 26.99 -7.86
N LYS A 357 -8.21 28.18 -7.96
CA LYS A 357 -7.79 29.16 -8.97
C LYS A 357 -6.30 29.49 -8.78
N GLY A 358 -5.51 29.27 -9.82
CA GLY A 358 -4.05 29.49 -9.79
C GLY A 358 -3.23 28.28 -9.37
N ALA A 359 -3.85 27.11 -9.17
CA ALA A 359 -3.11 25.86 -9.00
C ALA A 359 -2.19 25.59 -10.20
N THR A 360 -1.04 24.97 -9.94
CA THR A 360 -0.05 24.68 -10.97
C THR A 360 0.60 23.31 -10.74
N VAL A 361 1.15 22.75 -11.82
CA VAL A 361 2.04 21.59 -11.78
C VAL A 361 3.36 21.99 -12.40
N PHE A 362 4.45 21.76 -11.67
CA PHE A 362 5.80 21.85 -12.22
C PHE A 362 6.09 20.56 -12.97
N LEU A 363 6.47 20.64 -14.25
CA LEU A 363 6.68 19.46 -15.09
C LEU A 363 7.65 19.74 -16.23
N GLY A 364 8.68 18.90 -16.34
CA GLY A 364 9.72 19.03 -17.35
C GLY A 364 10.59 20.27 -17.17
N ILE A 365 11.70 20.31 -17.89
CA ILE A 365 12.67 21.42 -17.79
C ILE A 365 12.39 22.51 -18.83
N LYS A 366 12.83 23.74 -18.56
CA LYS A 366 12.72 24.83 -19.53
C LYS A 366 13.66 24.60 -20.72
N THR A 367 13.22 24.97 -21.92
CA THR A 367 14.06 24.94 -23.11
C THR A 367 15.31 25.80 -22.93
N GLY A 368 16.48 25.25 -23.31
CA GLY A 368 17.74 25.98 -23.32
C GLY A 368 18.45 26.14 -21.98
N ILE A 369 18.01 25.45 -20.92
CA ILE A 369 18.76 25.41 -19.66
C ILE A 369 20.04 24.58 -19.80
N ASP A 370 21.05 24.92 -19.01
CA ASP A 370 22.25 24.12 -18.85
C ASP A 370 22.04 23.08 -17.72
N PRO A 371 22.11 21.76 -18.01
CA PRO A 371 22.01 20.71 -17.00
C PRO A 371 23.02 20.82 -15.87
N GLU A 372 24.28 21.14 -16.18
CA GLU A 372 25.35 21.23 -15.18
C GLU A 372 25.11 22.41 -14.24
N GLU A 373 24.65 23.54 -14.78
CA GLU A 373 24.26 24.71 -14.00
C GLU A 373 23.11 24.40 -13.04
N MET A 374 22.07 23.70 -13.50
CA MET A 374 20.92 23.32 -12.66
C MET A 374 21.35 22.41 -11.50
N ILE A 375 22.16 21.38 -11.78
CA ILE A 375 22.65 20.46 -10.75
C ILE A 375 23.57 21.18 -9.76
N ALA A 376 24.45 22.07 -10.23
CA ALA A 376 25.29 22.90 -9.37
C ALA A 376 24.44 23.82 -8.45
N ALA A 377 23.39 24.43 -8.99
CA ALA A 377 22.46 25.26 -8.22
C ALA A 377 21.70 24.45 -7.15
N LEU A 378 21.25 23.23 -7.46
CA LEU A 378 20.66 22.33 -6.46
C LEU A 378 21.64 22.00 -5.33
N HIS A 379 22.90 21.70 -5.67
CA HIS A 379 23.94 21.45 -4.67
C HIS A 379 24.27 22.69 -3.82
N GLU A 380 24.34 23.88 -4.43
CA GLU A 380 24.54 25.13 -3.69
C GLU A 380 23.38 25.37 -2.72
N SER A 381 22.14 25.21 -3.18
CA SER A 381 20.94 25.32 -2.33
C SER A 381 20.99 24.37 -1.15
N GLN A 382 21.35 23.10 -1.37
CA GLN A 382 21.47 22.11 -0.30
C GLN A 382 22.60 22.45 0.68
N LYS A 383 23.74 22.96 0.20
CA LYS A 383 24.90 23.29 1.03
C LYS A 383 24.72 24.57 1.85
N THR A 384 24.06 25.57 1.27
CA THR A 384 24.01 26.94 1.83
C THR A 384 22.65 27.30 2.42
N GLY A 385 21.60 26.52 2.15
CA GLY A 385 20.22 26.86 2.47
C GLY A 385 19.63 27.96 1.57
N LYS A 386 20.35 28.45 0.56
CA LYS A 386 19.81 29.40 -0.41
C LYS A 386 18.66 28.77 -1.20
N LYS A 387 17.63 29.57 -1.49
CA LYS A 387 16.47 29.13 -2.29
C LYS A 387 16.93 28.71 -3.69
N PHE A 388 16.51 27.52 -4.12
CA PHE A 388 16.66 27.09 -5.50
C PHE A 388 15.65 27.82 -6.40
N ASP A 389 16.12 28.52 -7.43
CA ASP A 389 15.28 29.23 -8.40
C ASP A 389 14.61 28.23 -9.35
N THR A 390 13.55 27.58 -8.85
CA THR A 390 12.85 26.51 -9.58
C THR A 390 12.24 27.03 -10.87
N GLU A 391 11.74 28.27 -10.89
CA GLU A 391 11.13 28.88 -12.07
C GLU A 391 12.14 29.18 -13.16
N LYS A 392 13.43 29.37 -12.85
CA LYS A 392 14.47 29.46 -13.88
C LYS A 392 14.63 28.15 -14.66
N TYR A 393 14.50 27.00 -14.01
CA TYR A 393 14.88 25.71 -14.58
C TYR A 393 13.72 24.80 -15.01
N VAL A 394 12.56 24.91 -14.35
CA VAL A 394 11.45 23.96 -14.50
C VAL A 394 10.22 24.67 -15.07
N ASN A 395 9.49 24.03 -15.98
CA ASN A 395 8.24 24.62 -16.48
C ASN A 395 7.17 24.56 -15.39
N GLN A 396 6.31 25.58 -15.37
CA GLN A 396 5.14 25.63 -14.50
C GLN A 396 3.89 25.74 -15.37
N TRP A 397 3.00 24.76 -15.26
CA TRP A 397 1.78 24.66 -16.05
C TRP A 397 0.55 24.97 -15.18
N PRO A 398 -0.41 25.77 -15.66
CA PRO A 398 -1.67 25.96 -14.96
C PRO A 398 -2.43 24.64 -14.88
N ALA A 399 -3.09 24.39 -13.75
CA ALA A 399 -3.85 23.18 -13.51
C ALA A 399 -5.29 23.51 -13.12
N LYS A 400 -6.26 22.78 -13.69
CA LYS A 400 -7.68 22.83 -13.32
C LYS A 400 -8.21 21.42 -13.06
N LYS A 401 -9.38 21.37 -12.41
CA LYS A 401 -10.13 20.12 -12.21
C LYS A 401 -10.25 19.35 -13.55
N HIS A 402 -9.97 18.06 -13.49
CA HIS A 402 -9.95 17.11 -14.60
C HIS A 402 -8.82 17.29 -15.63
N ASP A 403 -7.84 18.15 -15.38
CA ASP A 403 -6.57 18.06 -16.10
C ASP A 403 -5.81 16.78 -15.71
N HIS A 404 -4.96 16.31 -16.62
CA HIS A 404 -4.13 15.12 -16.41
C HIS A 404 -2.71 15.37 -16.93
N PHE A 405 -1.73 15.29 -16.02
CA PHE A 405 -0.31 15.48 -16.29
C PHE A 405 0.43 14.15 -16.23
N LEU A 406 1.20 13.83 -17.26
CA LEU A 406 1.93 12.58 -17.38
C LEU A 406 3.35 12.75 -16.85
N ILE A 407 3.81 11.77 -16.08
CA ILE A 407 5.11 11.82 -15.41
C ILE A 407 5.85 10.50 -15.67
N PRO A 408 6.27 10.26 -16.93
CA PRO A 408 7.11 9.11 -17.23
C PRO A 408 8.43 9.22 -16.44
N ALA A 409 8.99 8.08 -16.05
CA ALA A 409 10.23 8.00 -15.29
C ALA A 409 11.35 8.88 -15.88
N GLY A 410 12.06 9.61 -15.01
CA GLY A 410 13.07 10.60 -15.39
C GLY A 410 12.54 12.01 -15.70
N THR A 411 11.23 12.27 -15.57
CA THR A 411 10.67 13.63 -15.69
C THR A 411 10.76 14.35 -14.34
N ILE A 412 11.35 15.54 -14.32
CA ILE A 412 11.28 16.43 -13.14
C ILE A 412 9.86 16.94 -12.97
N HIS A 413 9.32 16.82 -11.77
CA HIS A 413 7.94 17.23 -11.49
C HIS A 413 7.72 17.64 -10.03
N CYS A 414 6.61 18.34 -9.79
CA CYS A 414 6.10 18.69 -8.47
C CYS A 414 4.64 19.16 -8.59
N SER A 415 3.75 18.63 -7.74
CA SER A 415 2.42 19.24 -7.55
C SER A 415 2.55 20.57 -6.81
N GLY A 416 2.14 21.67 -7.43
CA GLY A 416 2.13 22.98 -6.78
C GLY A 416 1.04 23.08 -5.71
N ALA A 417 1.06 24.17 -4.94
CA ALA A 417 0.01 24.45 -3.97
C ALA A 417 -1.38 24.62 -4.63
N GLY A 418 -2.45 24.29 -3.90
CA GLY A 418 -3.83 24.51 -4.32
C GLY A 418 -4.45 23.38 -5.15
N ALA A 419 -3.88 22.18 -5.17
CA ALA A 419 -4.36 21.04 -5.94
C ALA A 419 -4.79 19.88 -5.05
N MET A 420 -5.82 19.16 -5.49
CA MET A 420 -6.13 17.81 -5.03
C MET A 420 -5.80 16.85 -6.16
N VAL A 421 -4.61 16.26 -6.11
CA VAL A 421 -4.15 15.28 -7.09
C VAL A 421 -4.62 13.89 -6.69
N LEU A 422 -5.25 13.18 -7.62
CA LEU A 422 -5.27 11.73 -7.66
C LEU A 422 -4.03 11.28 -8.45
N GLU A 423 -3.04 10.76 -7.75
CA GLU A 423 -1.85 10.20 -8.33
C GLU A 423 -2.15 8.76 -8.77
N ILE A 424 -1.97 8.49 -10.07
CA ILE A 424 -2.09 7.15 -10.64
C ILE A 424 -0.70 6.68 -10.99
N SER A 425 -0.22 5.62 -10.37
CA SER A 425 1.20 5.26 -10.43
C SER A 425 1.47 3.76 -10.34
N ALA A 426 2.68 3.37 -10.73
CA ALA A 426 3.20 2.04 -10.46
C ALA A 426 3.69 1.91 -9.01
N THR A 427 3.50 0.73 -8.42
CA THR A 427 3.63 0.46 -6.99
C THR A 427 5.00 0.60 -6.30
N PRO A 428 6.18 0.59 -6.97
CA PRO A 428 7.48 0.82 -6.32
C PRO A 428 7.67 2.23 -5.74
N SER A 429 6.86 2.59 -4.73
CA SER A 429 6.59 3.95 -4.26
C SER A 429 7.71 4.58 -3.44
N ILE A 430 8.62 3.76 -2.89
CA ILE A 430 9.73 4.25 -2.07
C ILE A 430 10.72 5.06 -2.93
N PHE A 431 10.86 4.76 -4.23
CA PHE A 431 11.90 5.30 -5.11
C PHE A 431 11.54 6.68 -5.71
N THR A 432 11.48 7.68 -4.82
CA THR A 432 11.32 9.08 -5.20
C THR A 432 12.60 9.85 -4.89
N PHE A 433 13.30 10.35 -5.93
CA PHE A 433 14.50 11.16 -5.73
C PHE A 433 14.14 12.62 -5.56
N LYS A 434 14.16 13.07 -4.30
CA LYS A 434 13.89 14.46 -3.97
C LYS A 434 15.07 15.34 -4.40
N LEU A 435 14.82 16.33 -5.25
CA LEU A 435 15.83 17.29 -5.71
C LEU A 435 15.85 18.54 -4.85
N TRP A 436 14.66 19.07 -4.53
CA TRP A 436 14.50 20.29 -3.75
C TRP A 436 13.20 20.24 -2.94
N ASP A 437 13.25 20.74 -1.70
CA ASP A 437 12.11 20.70 -0.78
C ASP A 437 11.68 22.08 -0.27
N TRP A 438 11.93 23.14 -1.05
CA TRP A 438 11.48 24.50 -0.72
C TRP A 438 12.07 25.07 0.57
N GLY A 439 13.19 24.52 1.05
CA GLY A 439 13.84 24.93 2.30
C GLY A 439 13.03 24.61 3.56
N ARG A 440 12.02 23.75 3.48
CA ARG A 440 11.17 23.40 4.63
C ARG A 440 11.76 22.28 5.47
N LEU A 441 11.26 22.19 6.70
CA LEU A 441 11.51 21.08 7.60
C LEU A 441 10.38 20.04 7.48
N GLY A 442 10.70 18.79 7.79
CA GLY A 442 9.74 17.73 8.00
C GLY A 442 8.90 17.94 9.26
N LEU A 443 7.95 17.05 9.50
CA LEU A 443 7.10 17.07 10.71
C LEU A 443 7.90 16.82 12.00
N ASP A 444 9.11 16.27 11.88
CA ASP A 444 10.08 16.06 12.96
C ASP A 444 10.98 17.28 13.22
N GLY A 445 10.77 18.39 12.49
CA GLY A 445 11.59 19.59 12.58
C GLY A 445 12.98 19.46 11.95
N ARG A 446 13.24 18.42 11.14
CA ARG A 446 14.53 18.23 10.44
C ARG A 446 14.37 18.36 8.93
N PRO A 447 15.43 18.74 8.19
CA PRO A 447 15.38 18.70 6.74
C PRO A 447 15.07 17.28 6.23
N ARG A 448 14.18 17.16 5.25
CA ARG A 448 13.89 15.86 4.62
C ARG A 448 15.08 15.42 3.75
N PRO A 449 15.32 14.11 3.58
CA PRO A 449 16.39 13.62 2.71
C PRO A 449 16.27 14.13 1.26
N ILE A 450 17.41 14.48 0.67
CA ILE A 450 17.59 14.99 -0.70
C ILE A 450 18.55 14.07 -1.45
N ASN A 451 18.21 13.73 -2.70
CA ASN A 451 18.84 12.68 -3.50
C ASN A 451 19.36 13.21 -4.84
N ILE A 452 19.95 14.42 -4.86
CA ILE A 452 20.45 15.08 -6.10
C ILE A 452 21.36 14.16 -6.91
N ARG A 453 22.25 13.39 -6.26
CA ARG A 453 23.14 12.44 -6.95
C ARG A 453 22.37 11.39 -7.74
N HIS A 454 21.34 10.78 -7.16
CA HIS A 454 20.50 9.81 -7.87
C HIS A 454 19.69 10.51 -8.96
N GLY A 455 19.10 11.66 -8.65
CA GLY A 455 18.34 12.46 -9.61
C GLY A 455 19.13 12.86 -10.86
N ALA A 456 20.36 13.33 -10.70
CA ALA A 456 21.23 13.73 -11.81
C ALA A 456 21.50 12.61 -12.83
N ASN A 457 21.44 11.34 -12.39
CA ASN A 457 21.65 10.18 -13.27
C ASN A 457 20.40 9.75 -14.04
N VAL A 458 19.23 10.28 -13.70
CA VAL A 458 17.94 9.78 -14.24
C VAL A 458 17.10 10.85 -14.92
N ILE A 459 17.44 12.14 -14.77
CA ILE A 459 16.75 13.23 -15.46
C ILE A 459 16.89 13.05 -16.98
N GLN A 460 15.74 13.07 -17.66
CA GLN A 460 15.64 13.05 -19.12
C GLN A 460 15.65 14.50 -19.63
N TRP A 461 16.84 15.00 -19.93
CA TRP A 461 17.10 16.41 -20.27
C TRP A 461 16.48 16.85 -21.61
N GLU A 462 16.06 15.91 -22.45
CA GLU A 462 15.34 16.18 -23.69
C GLU A 462 13.85 16.51 -23.47
N ARG A 463 13.31 16.27 -22.26
CA ARG A 463 11.91 16.58 -21.90
C ARG A 463 11.73 18.07 -21.56
N GLN A 464 12.02 18.90 -22.55
CA GLN A 464 11.96 20.36 -22.46
C GLN A 464 10.52 20.89 -22.64
N THR A 465 10.36 22.22 -22.69
CA THR A 465 9.06 22.90 -22.71
C THR A 465 8.12 22.39 -23.81
N ASP A 466 8.61 22.27 -25.06
CA ASP A 466 7.76 21.87 -26.19
C ASP A 466 7.36 20.40 -26.14
N TYR A 467 8.29 19.52 -25.76
CA TYR A 467 8.01 18.11 -25.53
C TYR A 467 6.95 17.95 -24.43
N THR A 468 7.16 18.62 -23.29
CA THR A 468 6.24 18.56 -22.14
C THR A 468 4.85 19.04 -22.52
N ARG A 469 4.74 20.21 -23.19
CA ARG A 469 3.45 20.75 -23.62
C ARG A 469 2.70 19.79 -24.55
N ARG A 470 3.43 19.17 -25.48
CA ARG A 470 2.83 18.35 -26.54
C ARG A 470 2.42 16.98 -26.05
N TYR A 471 3.23 16.35 -25.19
CA TYR A 471 3.08 14.94 -24.85
C TYR A 471 2.68 14.69 -23.40
N LEU A 472 2.98 15.61 -22.47
CA LEU A 472 2.83 15.36 -21.04
C LEU A 472 1.72 16.17 -20.37
N VAL A 473 1.15 17.17 -21.04
CA VAL A 473 0.08 18.02 -20.49
C VAL A 473 -1.22 17.73 -21.26
N ASN A 474 -2.24 17.20 -20.59
CA ASN A 474 -3.58 17.00 -21.14
C ASN A 474 -3.60 16.27 -22.49
N HIS A 475 -2.77 15.24 -22.63
CA HIS A 475 -2.85 14.36 -23.80
C HIS A 475 -4.12 13.50 -23.67
N VAL A 476 -5.19 13.91 -24.37
CA VAL A 476 -6.51 13.30 -24.32
C VAL A 476 -6.96 12.92 -25.71
N GLU A 477 -7.45 11.69 -25.86
CA GLU A 477 -7.98 11.16 -27.12
C GLU A 477 -9.34 10.53 -26.87
N LYS A 478 -10.33 10.86 -27.69
CA LYS A 478 -11.65 10.23 -27.64
C LYS A 478 -11.55 8.82 -28.22
N ILE A 479 -12.15 7.86 -27.53
CA ILE A 479 -12.02 6.43 -27.85
C ILE A 479 -13.33 5.85 -28.35
N ALA A 480 -14.41 6.13 -27.61
CA ALA A 480 -15.73 5.65 -27.94
C ALA A 480 -16.78 6.61 -27.40
N GLU A 481 -17.98 6.52 -27.95
CA GLU A 481 -19.17 7.17 -27.41
C GLU A 481 -20.41 6.32 -27.70
N GLY A 482 -21.44 6.54 -26.92
CA GLY A 482 -22.77 5.96 -27.11
C GLY A 482 -23.83 6.88 -26.54
N GLU A 483 -25.05 6.36 -26.39
CA GLU A 483 -26.15 7.14 -25.83
C GLU A 483 -25.86 7.52 -24.37
N GLY A 484 -25.71 8.83 -24.12
CA GLY A 484 -25.49 9.37 -22.79
C GLY A 484 -24.12 9.07 -22.18
N TRP A 485 -23.13 8.58 -22.94
CA TRP A 485 -21.76 8.37 -22.44
C TRP A 485 -20.67 8.56 -23.50
N TYR A 486 -19.47 8.88 -23.04
CA TYR A 486 -18.26 8.82 -23.88
C TYR A 486 -17.02 8.45 -23.05
N GLU A 487 -16.05 7.84 -23.71
CA GLU A 487 -14.78 7.38 -23.15
C GLU A 487 -13.61 8.12 -23.82
N GLU A 488 -12.64 8.50 -23.00
CA GLU A 488 -11.40 9.13 -23.42
C GLU A 488 -10.21 8.36 -22.86
N ARG A 489 -9.16 8.20 -23.65
CA ARG A 489 -7.82 7.93 -23.14
C ARG A 489 -7.25 9.22 -22.62
N THR A 490 -6.75 9.22 -21.39
CA THR A 490 -6.08 10.40 -20.82
C THR A 490 -5.04 9.93 -19.85
N GLY A 491 -3.84 10.50 -19.90
CA GLY A 491 -2.73 10.05 -19.07
C GLY A 491 -1.97 8.88 -19.69
N LEU A 492 -0.69 8.85 -19.34
CA LEU A 492 0.33 7.83 -19.62
C LEU A 492 1.00 7.87 -20.99
N HIS A 493 2.34 7.76 -20.95
CA HIS A 493 3.21 7.67 -22.12
C HIS A 493 3.10 6.28 -22.77
N GLU A 494 3.45 6.15 -24.05
CA GLU A 494 3.48 4.85 -24.76
C GLU A 494 4.40 3.78 -24.12
N ASN A 495 5.31 4.19 -23.23
CA ASN A 495 6.28 3.32 -22.57
C ASN A 495 5.79 2.77 -21.23
N GLU A 496 4.68 3.30 -20.71
CA GLU A 496 4.13 2.92 -19.41
C GLU A 496 3.21 1.72 -19.58
N PHE A 497 3.06 0.87 -18.56
CA PHE A 497 2.19 -0.30 -18.70
C PHE A 497 0.76 -0.05 -18.24
N ILE A 498 0.53 1.00 -17.44
CA ILE A 498 -0.82 1.37 -17.03
C ILE A 498 -1.50 2.04 -18.24
N GLU A 499 -2.79 1.82 -18.44
CA GLU A 499 -3.63 2.62 -19.33
C GLU A 499 -4.72 3.26 -18.48
N THR A 500 -4.93 4.56 -18.65
CA THR A 500 -6.00 5.31 -18.00
C THR A 500 -7.09 5.72 -18.99
N ARG A 501 -8.32 5.37 -18.65
CA ARG A 501 -9.54 5.69 -19.40
C ARG A 501 -10.49 6.49 -18.52
N ARG A 502 -10.86 7.68 -18.99
CA ARG A 502 -11.87 8.52 -18.36
C ARG A 502 -13.22 8.28 -19.04
N HIS A 503 -14.23 8.00 -18.24
CA HIS A 503 -15.59 7.79 -18.74
C HIS A 503 -16.47 8.91 -18.18
N TRP A 504 -17.33 9.44 -19.03
CA TRP A 504 -18.34 10.42 -18.68
C TRP A 504 -19.69 9.89 -19.08
N PHE A 505 -20.68 9.95 -18.19
CA PHE A 505 -21.96 9.32 -18.44
C PHE A 505 -23.11 9.95 -17.65
N THR A 506 -24.33 9.87 -18.18
CA THR A 506 -25.59 10.19 -17.49
C THR A 506 -26.49 8.97 -17.33
N GLY A 507 -26.12 7.83 -17.92
CA GLY A 507 -26.84 6.57 -17.89
C GLY A 507 -25.94 5.38 -17.56
N LYS A 508 -26.45 4.17 -17.78
CA LYS A 508 -25.71 2.92 -17.53
C LYS A 508 -24.71 2.65 -18.65
N VAL A 509 -23.47 2.32 -18.27
CA VAL A 509 -22.37 2.02 -19.21
C VAL A 509 -21.83 0.63 -18.92
N LEU A 510 -21.64 -0.18 -19.97
CA LEU A 510 -20.99 -1.49 -19.89
C LEU A 510 -19.48 -1.33 -19.93
N HIS A 511 -18.78 -2.04 -19.06
CA HIS A 511 -17.33 -2.10 -18.99
C HIS A 511 -16.84 -3.55 -19.01
N HIS A 512 -15.58 -3.72 -19.36
CA HIS A 512 -14.88 -4.99 -19.38
C HIS A 512 -13.58 -4.90 -18.57
N THR A 513 -13.24 -5.96 -17.84
CA THR A 513 -11.94 -6.11 -17.16
C THR A 513 -10.83 -6.46 -18.15
N GLY A 514 -11.18 -7.17 -19.23
CA GLY A 514 -10.25 -7.49 -20.30
C GLY A 514 -9.08 -8.37 -19.86
N ASN A 515 -9.28 -9.25 -18.87
CA ASN A 515 -8.25 -10.06 -18.20
C ASN A 515 -7.20 -9.24 -17.42
N SER A 516 -7.50 -8.00 -17.04
CA SER A 516 -6.73 -7.20 -16.08
C SER A 516 -7.61 -6.90 -14.87
N VAL A 517 -6.98 -6.69 -13.71
CA VAL A 517 -7.60 -5.89 -12.66
C VAL A 517 -7.88 -4.48 -13.20
N ASN A 518 -9.05 -3.92 -12.88
CA ASN A 518 -9.34 -2.51 -13.09
C ASN A 518 -9.37 -1.79 -11.75
N VAL A 519 -8.66 -0.67 -11.63
CA VAL A 519 -8.76 0.26 -10.50
C VAL A 519 -9.49 1.50 -10.98
N LEU A 520 -10.51 1.95 -10.26
CA LEU A 520 -11.34 3.09 -10.65
C LEU A 520 -11.45 4.09 -9.51
N ASN A 521 -11.52 5.38 -9.85
CA ASN A 521 -11.91 6.44 -8.92
C ASN A 521 -13.13 7.20 -9.43
N VAL A 522 -14.03 7.56 -8.52
CA VAL A 522 -15.20 8.40 -8.82
C VAL A 522 -14.80 9.86 -8.86
N ILE A 523 -14.60 10.39 -10.08
CA ILE A 523 -14.09 11.75 -10.32
C ILE A 523 -15.19 12.79 -10.44
N GLU A 524 -16.45 12.39 -10.66
CA GLU A 524 -17.60 13.30 -10.75
C GLU A 524 -18.92 12.56 -10.44
N GLY A 525 -19.86 13.25 -9.79
CA GLY A 525 -21.09 12.68 -9.23
C GLY A 525 -21.01 12.43 -7.73
N ASP A 526 -22.14 12.16 -7.08
CA ASP A 526 -22.22 11.99 -5.63
C ASP A 526 -22.15 10.51 -5.19
N GLU A 527 -22.72 9.64 -6.02
CA GLU A 527 -22.89 8.20 -5.83
C GLU A 527 -23.02 7.51 -7.20
N LEU A 528 -22.36 6.37 -7.37
CA LEU A 528 -22.51 5.45 -8.50
C LEU A 528 -22.86 4.05 -8.00
N ILE A 529 -23.49 3.26 -8.85
CA ILE A 529 -23.76 1.84 -8.60
C ILE A 529 -23.02 1.02 -9.66
N VAL A 530 -22.24 0.05 -9.18
CA VAL A 530 -21.59 -0.98 -9.99
C VAL A 530 -22.43 -2.25 -9.92
N GLU A 531 -22.82 -2.79 -11.06
CA GLU A 531 -23.70 -3.97 -11.14
C GLU A 531 -23.08 -5.04 -12.03
N SER A 532 -23.39 -6.29 -11.71
CA SER A 532 -23.12 -7.44 -12.56
C SER A 532 -24.25 -7.61 -13.59
N PRO A 533 -23.94 -7.67 -14.90
CA PRO A 533 -24.94 -7.93 -15.94
C PRO A 533 -25.63 -9.30 -15.80
N ASP A 534 -24.95 -10.29 -15.22
CA ASP A 534 -25.41 -11.67 -15.06
C ASP A 534 -25.77 -12.05 -13.61
N GLY A 535 -25.71 -11.10 -12.67
CA GLY A 535 -26.02 -11.32 -11.25
C GLY A 535 -24.95 -12.09 -10.47
N ALA A 536 -23.69 -12.13 -10.94
CA ALA A 536 -22.56 -12.77 -10.28
C ALA A 536 -22.16 -12.13 -8.94
N PHE A 537 -22.47 -10.85 -8.74
CA PHE A 537 -22.25 -10.14 -7.46
C PHE A 537 -23.37 -9.13 -7.19
N GLU A 538 -23.55 -8.82 -5.91
CA GLU A 538 -24.54 -7.84 -5.42
C GLU A 538 -24.17 -6.41 -5.84
N PRO A 539 -25.14 -5.54 -6.18
CA PRO A 539 -24.87 -4.14 -6.52
C PRO A 539 -23.95 -3.45 -5.50
N PHE A 540 -22.91 -2.81 -6.01
CA PHE A 540 -21.86 -2.18 -5.21
C PHE A 540 -21.92 -0.66 -5.36
N THR A 541 -22.27 0.02 -4.27
CA THR A 541 -22.35 1.48 -4.22
C THR A 541 -20.97 2.08 -3.94
N VAL A 542 -20.61 3.11 -4.70
CA VAL A 542 -19.39 3.90 -4.50
C VAL A 542 -19.70 5.38 -4.56
N HIS A 543 -18.94 6.17 -3.82
CA HIS A 543 -19.14 7.61 -3.72
C HIS A 543 -17.97 8.38 -4.32
N TYR A 544 -18.16 9.68 -4.52
CA TYR A 544 -17.10 10.56 -5.03
C TYR A 544 -15.81 10.46 -4.24
N ALA A 545 -14.72 10.61 -4.97
CA ALA A 545 -13.36 10.45 -4.51
C ALA A 545 -13.04 9.04 -4.02
N GLU A 546 -13.99 8.11 -3.88
CA GLU A 546 -13.63 6.74 -3.51
C GLU A 546 -12.96 6.04 -4.68
N THR A 547 -11.83 5.40 -4.38
CA THR A 547 -11.21 4.42 -5.28
C THR A 547 -11.72 3.02 -4.97
N PHE A 548 -11.99 2.23 -6.01
CA PHE A 548 -12.43 0.85 -5.91
C PHE A 548 -11.77 -0.04 -6.97
N ILE A 549 -11.75 -1.34 -6.69
CA ILE A 549 -11.08 -2.36 -7.48
C ILE A 549 -12.13 -3.32 -8.04
N ILE A 550 -12.04 -3.60 -9.34
CA ILE A 550 -12.78 -4.66 -10.01
C ILE A 550 -11.80 -5.80 -10.33
N PRO A 551 -11.87 -6.93 -9.60
CA PRO A 551 -11.11 -8.14 -9.92
C PRO A 551 -11.22 -8.55 -11.39
N ALA A 552 -10.14 -9.10 -11.94
CA ALA A 552 -10.13 -9.61 -13.32
C ALA A 552 -11.20 -10.69 -13.55
N SER A 553 -11.48 -11.51 -12.53
CA SER A 553 -12.49 -12.59 -12.51
C SER A 553 -13.91 -12.15 -12.89
N ILE A 554 -14.25 -10.87 -12.70
CA ILE A 554 -15.61 -10.34 -12.97
C ILE A 554 -15.92 -10.29 -14.46
N ASN A 555 -14.92 -10.15 -15.34
CA ASN A 555 -15.04 -10.03 -16.80
C ASN A 555 -15.83 -8.79 -17.29
N GLN A 556 -17.09 -8.64 -16.90
CA GLN A 556 -18.00 -7.59 -17.32
C GLN A 556 -18.74 -6.99 -16.12
N TYR A 557 -18.94 -5.67 -16.15
CA TYR A 557 -19.70 -4.95 -15.13
C TYR A 557 -20.32 -3.70 -15.75
N THR A 558 -21.38 -3.18 -15.15
CA THR A 558 -21.94 -1.88 -15.55
C THR A 558 -21.77 -0.85 -14.45
N ILE A 559 -21.59 0.42 -14.84
CA ILE A 559 -21.62 1.55 -13.92
C ILE A 559 -22.77 2.47 -14.33
N SER A 560 -23.56 2.93 -13.36
CA SER A 560 -24.61 3.92 -13.57
C SER A 560 -24.66 4.94 -12.44
N PRO A 561 -25.23 6.14 -12.67
CA PRO A 561 -25.51 7.09 -11.60
C PRO A 561 -26.40 6.48 -10.52
N GLY A 562 -26.01 6.63 -9.25
CA GLY A 562 -26.82 6.23 -8.10
C GLY A 562 -27.96 7.19 -7.81
N ALA A 563 -28.70 6.94 -6.73
CA ALA A 563 -29.84 7.76 -6.32
C ALA A 563 -29.42 9.21 -6.06
N ALA A 564 -28.27 9.43 -5.43
CA ALA A 564 -27.75 10.78 -5.16
C ALA A 564 -27.24 11.51 -6.41
N SER A 565 -27.01 10.79 -7.51
CA SER A 565 -26.52 11.34 -8.80
C SER A 565 -27.54 11.25 -9.92
N LYS A 566 -28.80 10.90 -9.63
CA LYS A 566 -29.81 10.71 -10.67
C LYS A 566 -29.90 11.94 -11.57
N GLU A 567 -29.91 11.72 -12.89
CA GLU A 567 -29.95 12.75 -13.94
C GLU A 567 -28.75 13.73 -13.96
N LYS A 568 -27.75 13.54 -13.08
CA LYS A 568 -26.49 14.28 -13.14
C LYS A 568 -25.51 13.58 -14.06
N ARG A 569 -24.60 14.36 -14.62
CA ARG A 569 -23.42 13.82 -15.28
C ARG A 569 -22.45 13.29 -14.22
N CYS A 570 -22.02 12.05 -14.40
CA CYS A 570 -21.05 11.35 -13.58
C CYS A 570 -19.76 11.13 -14.38
N GLY A 571 -18.69 10.79 -13.67
CA GLY A 571 -17.42 10.45 -14.27
C GLY A 571 -16.61 9.49 -13.43
N THR A 572 -15.87 8.60 -14.11
CA THR A 572 -14.86 7.73 -13.51
C THR A 572 -13.55 7.84 -14.27
N ILE A 573 -12.43 7.69 -13.57
CA ILE A 573 -11.15 7.36 -14.20
C ILE A 573 -10.79 5.92 -13.84
N LYS A 574 -10.48 5.12 -14.86
CA LYS A 574 -10.18 3.68 -14.80
C LYS A 574 -8.74 3.45 -15.21
N ALA A 575 -7.96 2.75 -14.40
CA ALA A 575 -6.62 2.28 -14.71
C ALA A 575 -6.58 0.75 -14.82
N TYR A 576 -5.82 0.23 -15.78
CA TYR A 576 -5.57 -1.21 -15.95
C TYR A 576 -4.20 -1.45 -16.60
N VAL A 577 -3.71 -2.68 -16.60
CA VAL A 577 -2.42 -3.04 -17.21
C VAL A 577 -2.59 -3.40 -18.69
N ARG A 578 -1.81 -2.79 -19.57
CA ARG A 578 -1.70 -3.14 -20.99
C ARG A 578 -0.82 -4.36 -21.19
N PHE A 579 -1.32 -5.33 -21.96
CA PHE A 579 -0.56 -6.51 -22.39
C PHE A 579 -0.94 -7.02 -23.79
N LYS A 580 -1.94 -6.42 -24.45
CA LYS A 580 -2.26 -6.63 -25.87
C LYS A 580 -2.09 -5.29 -26.57
N GLN A 581 -1.19 -5.21 -27.55
CA GLN A 581 -1.09 -4.07 -28.47
C GLN A 581 -1.77 -4.43 -29.78
#